data_AF-A0A821JGD8-F1
#
_entry.id   AF-A0A821JGD8-F1
#
_cell.length_a   1.000
_cell.length_b   1.000
_cell.length_c   1.000
_cell.angle_alpha   90.00
_cell.angle_beta   90.00
_cell.angle_gamma   90.00
#
_symmetry.space_group_name_H-M   'P 1'
#
loop_
_entity.id
_entity.type
_entity.pdbx_description
1 polymer ?
#
loop_
_entity_poly.entity_id
_entity_poly.type
_entity_poly.pdbx_seq_one_letter_code
_entity_poly.pdbx_strand_id
1 'polypeptide(L)'
;MVTIDEFFESSIYSDSDHDSALMEDAHSEVISSSIITNGSSSLSDDESFSMVFKTKSDRIEEYLNKKNKDKLIKYAKKTGLINILYRKQIWPLVIHPPSYCTVEYDNNKKLYFCPIDYYSADTNQIESHRFYGQVRIDVERTLKRFPPNYSDSDRIELQEELIITVIKILIKHDYLNYYQGYHDICLTFLIVLGADLCLPFIDTITKSHFK
;
A
#
# COMPACT_ATOMS: atom_id res chain seq x y z
N MET A 1 1.86 22.95 -4.16
CA MET A 1 2.56 21.80 -3.56
C MET A 1 1.48 20.77 -3.29
N VAL A 2 1.14 20.01 -4.33
CA VAL A 2 0.12 18.97 -4.27
C VAL A 2 0.86 17.73 -3.78
N THR A 3 0.52 17.24 -2.58
CA THR A 3 1.17 16.04 -2.05
C THR A 3 0.79 14.85 -2.91
N ILE A 4 1.65 13.82 -3.01
CA ILE A 4 1.31 12.54 -3.66
C ILE A 4 -0.02 11.97 -3.11
N ASP A 5 -0.41 12.35 -1.90
CA ASP A 5 -1.70 12.04 -1.28
C ASP A 5 -2.91 12.72 -1.96
N GLU A 6 -2.80 13.97 -2.42
CA GLU A 6 -3.88 14.72 -3.11
C GLU A 6 -4.16 14.19 -4.53
N PHE A 7 -3.15 13.60 -5.19
CA PHE A 7 -3.30 13.04 -6.55
C PHE A 7 -4.14 11.75 -6.56
N PHE A 8 -3.95 10.85 -5.58
CA PHE A 8 -4.70 9.59 -5.55
C PHE A 8 -6.16 9.74 -5.10
N GLU A 9 -6.52 10.78 -4.33
CA GLU A 9 -7.93 11.10 -4.08
C GLU A 9 -8.67 11.48 -5.38
N SER A 10 -8.00 12.16 -6.32
CA SER A 10 -8.59 12.52 -7.61
C SER A 10 -8.80 11.32 -8.54
N SER A 11 -7.91 10.32 -8.50
CA SER A 11 -8.02 9.08 -9.28
C SER A 11 -9.08 8.11 -8.73
N ILE A 12 -9.58 8.32 -7.51
CA ILE A 12 -10.65 7.51 -6.90
C ILE A 12 -12.04 7.97 -7.38
N TYR A 13 -12.19 9.23 -7.82
CA TYR A 13 -13.48 9.79 -8.25
C TYR A 13 -13.78 9.66 -9.75
N SER A 14 -12.84 9.19 -10.58
CA SER A 14 -13.06 9.03 -12.03
C SER A 14 -13.52 7.63 -12.46
N ASP A 15 -13.59 6.65 -11.56
CA ASP A 15 -14.20 5.34 -11.86
C ASP A 15 -15.71 5.38 -11.58
N SER A 16 -16.40 6.25 -12.31
CA SER A 16 -17.83 6.09 -12.59
C SER A 16 -17.99 5.96 -14.10
N ASP A 17 -18.50 4.79 -14.50
CA ASP A 17 -19.03 4.49 -15.84
C ASP A 17 -18.00 4.20 -16.95
N HIS A 18 -17.35 3.03 -16.89
CA HIS A 18 -17.33 2.07 -18.01
C HIS A 18 -16.50 0.83 -17.64
N ASP A 19 -17.16 -0.23 -17.15
CA ASP A 19 -16.77 -1.60 -17.47
C ASP A 19 -17.94 -2.56 -17.14
N SER A 20 -18.95 -2.49 -18.00
CA SER A 20 -19.92 -3.56 -18.19
C SER A 20 -19.31 -4.58 -19.14
N ALA A 21 -18.55 -5.54 -18.62
CA ALA A 21 -18.47 -6.92 -19.10
C ALA A 21 -17.38 -7.67 -18.33
N LEU A 22 -17.67 -8.93 -17.95
CA LEU A 22 -16.76 -9.93 -17.37
C LEU A 22 -16.60 -9.89 -15.84
N MET A 23 -17.67 -10.27 -15.12
CA MET A 23 -17.57 -11.14 -13.94
C MET A 23 -18.96 -11.71 -13.60
N GLU A 24 -19.46 -12.56 -14.50
CA GLU A 24 -20.34 -13.63 -14.09
C GLU A 24 -19.45 -14.75 -13.52
N ASP A 25 -19.88 -15.36 -12.41
CA ASP A 25 -19.23 -16.43 -11.65
C ASP A 25 -18.09 -16.04 -10.69
N ALA A 26 -18.42 -15.97 -9.39
CA ALA A 26 -17.86 -16.90 -8.39
C ALA A 26 -18.27 -16.55 -6.93
N HIS A 27 -19.04 -17.47 -6.34
CA HIS A 27 -19.18 -17.78 -4.92
C HIS A 27 -20.01 -16.85 -3.99
N SER A 28 -21.32 -16.92 -4.16
CA SER A 28 -22.28 -16.88 -3.04
C SER A 28 -22.08 -18.10 -2.13
N GLU A 29 -21.43 -17.92 -0.98
CA GLU A 29 -21.59 -18.85 0.15
C GLU A 29 -22.78 -18.38 1.00
N VAL A 30 -23.95 -18.97 0.72
CA VAL A 30 -25.16 -18.83 1.54
C VAL A 30 -24.95 -19.64 2.82
N ILE A 31 -24.71 -18.96 3.95
CA ILE A 31 -24.81 -19.62 5.26
C ILE A 31 -26.30 -19.69 5.60
N SER A 32 -26.85 -20.90 5.49
CA SER A 32 -28.19 -21.25 5.96
C SER A 32 -28.21 -21.24 7.49
N SER A 33 -29.08 -20.44 8.08
CA SER A 33 -29.55 -20.66 9.45
C SER A 33 -31.06 -20.76 9.43
N SER A 34 -31.53 -22.01 9.40
CA SER A 34 -32.88 -22.43 9.69
C SER A 34 -33.34 -21.94 11.06
N ILE A 35 -34.48 -21.22 11.11
CA ILE A 35 -35.34 -21.14 12.29
C ILE A 35 -36.78 -21.41 11.86
N ILE A 36 -37.32 -22.50 12.37
CA ILE A 36 -38.74 -22.87 12.37
C ILE A 36 -39.39 -22.11 13.52
N THR A 37 -40.52 -21.43 13.30
CA THR A 37 -41.73 -21.52 14.14
C THR A 37 -42.92 -20.82 13.47
N ASN A 38 -44.04 -21.55 13.44
CA ASN A 38 -45.36 -21.13 12.97
C ASN A 38 -46.03 -20.13 13.92
N GLY A 39 -46.90 -19.27 13.35
CA GLY A 39 -48.21 -19.00 13.96
C GLY A 39 -48.46 -17.63 14.60
N SER A 40 -49.04 -16.76 13.77
CA SER A 40 -50.18 -15.86 14.06
C SER A 40 -50.02 -14.51 14.79
N SER A 41 -50.61 -13.53 14.10
CA SER A 41 -51.28 -12.29 14.51
C SER A 41 -50.47 -11.05 14.92
N SER A 42 -50.58 -10.09 13.99
CA SER A 42 -50.94 -8.68 14.14
C SER A 42 -49.92 -7.66 14.67
N LEU A 43 -49.68 -6.69 13.77
CA LEU A 43 -49.44 -5.26 13.94
C LEU A 43 -48.03 -4.80 14.34
N SER A 44 -47.61 -3.76 13.62
CA SER A 44 -46.43 -2.90 13.74
C SER A 44 -45.08 -3.61 13.70
N ASP A 45 -44.41 -3.51 12.56
CA ASP A 45 -43.19 -2.69 12.44
C ASP A 45 -42.70 -2.75 10.99
N ASP A 46 -42.68 -1.60 10.31
CA ASP A 46 -41.93 -1.40 9.07
C ASP A 46 -40.43 -1.42 9.40
N GLU A 47 -39.90 -2.55 9.86
CA GLU A 47 -38.48 -2.82 9.74
C GLU A 47 -38.24 -3.27 8.29
N SER A 48 -37.97 -2.27 7.44
CA SER A 48 -37.21 -2.47 6.21
C SER A 48 -35.92 -3.19 6.60
N PHE A 49 -35.92 -4.52 6.48
CA PHE A 49 -34.75 -5.36 6.64
C PHE A 49 -33.85 -5.11 5.44
N SER A 50 -33.14 -3.99 5.51
CA SER A 50 -31.98 -3.70 4.69
C SER A 50 -30.98 -4.81 4.98
N MET A 51 -30.97 -5.82 4.14
CA MET A 51 -29.89 -6.79 4.11
C MET A 51 -28.65 -6.01 3.65
N VAL A 52 -27.94 -5.39 4.59
CA VAL A 52 -26.74 -4.62 4.30
C VAL A 52 -25.71 -5.61 3.78
N PHE A 53 -25.61 -5.69 2.45
CA PHE A 53 -24.51 -6.35 1.78
C PHE A 53 -23.24 -5.58 2.14
N LYS A 54 -22.54 -6.01 3.20
CA LYS A 54 -21.28 -5.42 3.60
C LYS A 54 -20.29 -5.54 2.45
N THR A 55 -19.86 -4.41 1.94
CA THR A 55 -18.84 -4.32 0.90
C THR A 55 -17.50 -4.83 1.42
N LYS A 56 -16.57 -5.08 0.50
CA LYS A 56 -15.22 -5.51 0.87
C LYS A 56 -14.50 -4.44 1.71
N SER A 57 -14.80 -3.16 1.47
CA SER A 57 -14.31 -2.00 2.25
C SER A 57 -14.85 -2.01 3.68
N ASP A 58 -16.15 -2.22 3.88
CA ASP A 58 -16.78 -2.25 5.21
C ASP A 58 -16.15 -3.31 6.13
N ARG A 59 -15.80 -4.47 5.55
CA ARG A 59 -15.14 -5.56 6.27
C ARG A 59 -13.71 -5.21 6.67
N ILE A 60 -12.96 -4.55 5.78
CA ILE A 60 -11.58 -4.10 6.06
C ILE A 60 -11.60 -3.07 7.18
N GLU A 61 -12.50 -2.10 7.13
CA GLU A 61 -12.67 -1.08 8.16
C GLU A 61 -13.08 -1.67 9.51
N GLU A 62 -14.01 -2.63 9.51
CA GLU A 62 -14.38 -3.35 10.73
C GLU A 62 -13.16 -4.01 11.38
N TYR A 63 -12.28 -4.64 10.61
CA TYR A 63 -11.08 -5.30 11.14
C TYR A 63 -9.99 -4.30 11.57
N LEU A 64 -9.83 -3.19 10.85
CA LEU A 64 -8.94 -2.08 11.24
C LEU A 64 -9.37 -1.47 12.58
N ASN A 65 -10.66 -1.18 12.73
CA ASN A 65 -11.23 -0.62 13.97
C ASN A 65 -11.07 -1.59 15.15
N LYS A 66 -11.24 -2.89 14.92
CA LYS A 66 -11.03 -3.94 15.94
C LYS A 66 -9.56 -4.27 16.19
N LYS A 67 -8.62 -3.60 15.50
CA LYS A 67 -7.17 -3.86 15.53
C LYS A 67 -6.82 -5.35 15.34
N ASN A 68 -7.65 -6.09 14.59
CA ASN A 68 -7.50 -7.53 14.40
C ASN A 68 -6.57 -7.82 13.23
N LYS A 69 -5.26 -7.79 13.50
CA LYS A 69 -4.19 -7.97 12.49
C LYS A 69 -4.30 -9.31 11.77
N ASP A 70 -4.55 -10.40 12.49
CA ASP A 70 -4.60 -11.75 11.91
C ASP A 70 -5.72 -11.91 10.88
N LYS A 71 -6.91 -11.36 11.18
CA LYS A 71 -8.03 -11.36 10.23
C LYS A 71 -7.73 -10.48 9.03
N LEU A 72 -7.11 -9.31 9.21
CA LEU A 72 -6.68 -8.46 8.10
C LEU A 72 -5.72 -9.17 7.17
N ILE A 73 -4.69 -9.83 7.71
CA ILE A 73 -3.70 -10.57 6.93
C ILE A 73 -4.38 -11.72 6.17
N LYS A 74 -5.23 -12.51 6.84
CA LYS A 74 -5.95 -13.63 6.22
C LYS A 74 -6.88 -13.13 5.10
N TYR A 75 -7.55 -12.01 5.31
CA TYR A 75 -8.46 -11.42 4.32
C TYR A 75 -7.72 -10.85 3.12
N ALA A 76 -6.61 -10.13 3.36
CA ALA A 76 -5.74 -9.61 2.32
C ALA A 76 -5.18 -10.72 1.43
N LYS A 77 -4.77 -11.85 2.01
CA LYS A 77 -4.30 -13.03 1.27
C LYS A 77 -5.40 -13.68 0.41
N LYS A 78 -6.64 -13.76 0.91
CA LYS A 78 -7.74 -14.42 0.18
C LYS A 78 -8.28 -13.57 -0.97
N THR A 79 -8.36 -12.25 -0.78
CA THR A 79 -9.13 -11.39 -1.69
C THR A 79 -8.28 -10.30 -2.37
N GLY A 80 -7.03 -10.10 -1.96
CA GLY A 80 -6.24 -8.93 -2.33
C GLY A 80 -6.74 -7.63 -1.66
N LEU A 81 -5.89 -6.60 -1.63
CA LEU A 81 -6.26 -5.28 -1.16
C LEU A 81 -6.75 -4.42 -2.32
N ILE A 82 -7.84 -3.68 -2.11
CA ILE A 82 -8.57 -2.97 -3.17
C ILE A 82 -7.87 -1.65 -3.52
N ASN A 83 -7.56 -0.84 -2.50
CA ASN A 83 -7.10 0.54 -2.66
C ASN A 83 -5.76 0.75 -1.93
N ILE A 84 -4.93 1.64 -2.48
CA ILE A 84 -3.68 2.13 -1.90
C ILE A 84 -3.83 2.64 -0.46
N LEU A 85 -4.95 3.29 -0.11
CA LEU A 85 -5.22 3.76 1.25
C LEU A 85 -5.27 2.62 2.27
N TYR A 86 -5.89 1.49 1.90
CA TYR A 86 -5.87 0.29 2.73
C TYR A 86 -4.50 -0.37 2.74
N ARG A 87 -3.75 -0.33 1.62
CA ARG A 87 -2.38 -0.86 1.57
C ARG A 87 -1.45 -0.08 2.51
N LYS A 88 -1.54 1.26 2.56
CA LYS A 88 -0.82 2.12 3.51
C LYS A 88 -1.01 1.69 4.97
N GLN A 89 -2.22 1.26 5.32
CA GLN A 89 -2.54 0.82 6.69
C GLN A 89 -2.18 -0.64 6.95
N ILE A 90 -2.29 -1.51 5.95
CA ILE A 90 -2.18 -2.96 6.12
C ILE A 90 -0.77 -3.48 5.87
N TRP A 91 -0.02 -2.93 4.91
CA TRP A 91 1.35 -3.38 4.61
C TRP A 91 2.29 -3.31 5.81
N PRO A 92 2.26 -2.24 6.63
CA PRO A 92 3.06 -2.19 7.86
C PRO A 92 2.75 -3.31 8.85
N LEU A 93 1.50 -3.79 8.85
CA LEU A 93 1.05 -4.90 9.70
C LEU A 93 1.44 -6.28 9.16
N VAL A 94 1.57 -6.41 7.84
CA VAL A 94 1.90 -7.69 7.19
C VAL A 94 3.41 -7.93 7.22
N ILE A 95 4.18 -6.93 6.81
CA ILE A 95 5.62 -7.08 6.53
C ILE A 95 6.43 -7.01 7.82
N HIS A 96 5.92 -6.28 8.82
CA HIS A 96 6.59 -5.95 10.08
C HIS A 96 7.91 -5.18 9.86
N PRO A 97 8.05 -3.95 10.37
CA PRO A 97 9.31 -3.24 10.27
C PRO A 97 10.41 -3.95 11.08
N PRO A 98 11.69 -3.70 10.76
CA PRO A 98 12.79 -4.33 11.46
C PRO A 98 12.86 -3.84 12.91
N SER A 99 13.39 -4.65 13.82
CA SER A 99 13.32 -4.41 15.27
C SER A 99 13.99 -3.11 15.76
N TYR A 100 14.92 -2.56 14.98
CA TYR A 100 15.58 -1.27 15.29
C TYR A 100 14.80 -0.05 14.78
N CYS A 101 13.74 -0.26 14.00
CA CYS A 101 12.90 0.79 13.46
C CYS A 101 11.59 0.84 14.24
N THR A 102 11.39 1.93 14.99
CA THR A 102 10.09 2.21 15.60
C THR A 102 9.18 2.79 14.52
N VAL A 103 8.04 2.15 14.29
CA VAL A 103 6.99 2.67 13.40
C VAL A 103 5.79 3.00 14.26
N GLU A 104 5.38 4.27 14.23
CA GLU A 104 4.26 4.80 15.00
C GLU A 104 3.04 5.01 14.11
N TYR A 105 1.85 5.05 14.71
CA TYR A 105 0.59 5.26 13.99
C TYR A 105 -0.03 6.60 14.39
N ASP A 106 -0.22 7.47 13.40
CA ASP A 106 -0.95 8.73 13.55
C ASP A 106 -2.46 8.46 13.38
N ASN A 107 -3.22 8.61 14.47
CA ASN A 107 -4.67 8.40 14.45
C ASN A 107 -5.42 9.45 13.62
N ASN A 108 -4.90 10.67 13.50
CA ASN A 108 -5.53 11.76 12.76
C ASN A 108 -5.37 11.55 11.25
N LYS A 109 -4.14 11.21 10.83
CA LYS A 109 -3.84 10.93 9.42
C LYS A 109 -4.21 9.50 9.00
N LYS A 110 -4.46 8.61 9.96
CA LYS A 110 -4.66 7.17 9.76
C LYS A 110 -3.50 6.51 9.00
N LEU A 111 -2.27 6.93 9.30
CA LEU A 111 -1.06 6.50 8.60
C LEU A 111 0.04 6.14 9.60
N TYR A 112 0.90 5.22 9.16
CA TYR A 112 2.13 4.90 9.89
C TYR A 112 3.26 5.85 9.47
N PHE A 113 4.16 6.17 10.40
CA PHE A 113 5.34 6.97 10.13
C PHE A 113 6.54 6.47 10.95
N CYS A 114 7.75 6.80 10.49
CA CYS A 114 8.99 6.51 11.21
C CYS A 114 9.54 7.83 11.80
N PRO A 115 9.57 8.00 13.13
CA PRO A 115 10.04 9.26 13.74
C PRO A 115 11.57 9.44 13.64
N ILE A 116 12.31 8.39 13.30
CA ILE A 116 13.77 8.39 13.26
C ILE A 116 14.24 8.17 11.83
N ASP A 117 15.05 9.09 11.29
CA ASP A 117 15.74 8.89 10.02
C ASP A 117 16.96 7.97 10.18
N TYR A 118 16.70 6.67 10.30
CA TYR A 118 17.72 5.63 10.47
C TYR A 118 18.59 5.44 9.21
N TYR A 119 18.09 5.88 8.05
CA TYR A 119 18.74 5.75 6.75
C TYR A 119 19.23 7.10 6.25
N SER A 120 19.61 7.99 7.18
CA SER A 120 20.18 9.29 6.84
C SER A 120 21.49 9.08 6.06
N ALA A 121 21.56 9.77 4.92
CA ALA A 121 22.73 9.83 4.07
C ALA A 121 22.75 11.22 3.44
N ASP A 122 23.90 11.88 3.45
CA ASP A 122 24.04 13.18 2.82
C ASP A 122 24.11 13.06 1.29
N THR A 123 23.92 14.19 0.60
CA THR A 123 23.95 14.24 -0.87
C THR A 123 25.26 13.73 -1.45
N ASN A 124 26.40 14.03 -0.82
CA ASN A 124 27.70 13.59 -1.31
C ASN A 124 27.84 12.07 -1.21
N GLN A 125 27.35 11.45 -0.14
CA GLN A 125 27.33 10.00 0.03
C GLN A 125 26.45 9.33 -1.04
N ILE A 126 25.30 9.93 -1.35
CA ILE A 126 24.37 9.40 -2.36
C ILE A 126 25.00 9.48 -3.76
N GLU A 127 25.48 10.65 -4.16
CA GLU A 127 26.00 10.88 -5.51
C GLU A 127 27.32 10.16 -5.78
N SER A 128 28.16 9.97 -4.75
CA SER A 128 29.44 9.26 -4.88
C SER A 128 29.31 7.74 -4.87
N HIS A 129 28.12 7.20 -4.60
CA HIS A 129 27.92 5.76 -4.50
C HIS A 129 28.15 5.06 -5.85
N ARG A 130 28.88 3.93 -5.84
CA ARG A 130 29.32 3.22 -7.08
C ARG A 130 28.20 2.83 -8.04
N PHE A 131 26.97 2.67 -7.54
CA PHE A 131 25.80 2.29 -8.33
C PHE A 131 24.89 3.47 -8.71
N TYR A 132 25.19 4.69 -8.26
CA TYR A 132 24.35 5.88 -8.48
C TYR A 132 24.00 6.10 -9.96
N GLY A 133 25.01 6.09 -10.83
CA GLY A 133 24.81 6.26 -12.27
C GLY A 133 23.90 5.18 -12.89
N GLN A 134 24.10 3.92 -12.51
CA GLN A 134 23.28 2.81 -13.01
C GLN A 134 21.82 2.95 -12.56
N VAL A 135 21.61 3.20 -11.25
CA VAL A 135 20.29 3.39 -10.66
C VAL A 135 19.55 4.54 -11.34
N ARG A 136 20.20 5.69 -11.52
CA ARG A 136 19.61 6.86 -12.18
C ARG A 136 19.06 6.52 -13.57
N ILE A 137 19.86 5.85 -14.40
CA ILE A 137 19.44 5.52 -15.77
C ILE A 137 18.29 4.52 -15.77
N ASP A 138 18.30 3.54 -14.86
CA ASP A 138 17.22 2.55 -14.76
C ASP A 138 15.90 3.18 -14.27
N VAL A 139 15.98 4.07 -13.28
CA VAL A 139 14.83 4.85 -12.79
C VAL A 139 14.23 5.73 -13.89
N GLU A 140 15.08 6.41 -14.68
CA GLU A 140 14.63 7.25 -15.80
C GLU A 140 13.85 6.41 -16.85
N ARG A 141 14.29 5.18 -17.14
CA ARG A 141 13.60 4.29 -18.07
C ARG A 141 12.24 3.84 -17.54
N THR A 142 12.13 3.55 -16.24
CA THR A 142 10.89 3.08 -15.62
C THR A 142 9.83 4.18 -15.59
N LEU A 143 10.20 5.40 -15.18
CA LEU A 143 9.22 6.50 -15.02
C LEU A 143 8.77 7.13 -16.35
N LYS A 144 9.51 6.93 -17.44
CA LYS A 144 9.03 7.22 -18.81
C LYS A 144 7.82 6.38 -19.24
N ARG A 145 7.62 5.21 -18.61
CA ARG A 145 6.50 4.30 -18.92
C ARG A 145 5.28 4.53 -18.02
N PHE A 146 5.37 5.46 -17.06
CA PHE A 146 4.26 5.75 -16.17
C PHE A 146 3.10 6.42 -16.91
N PRO A 147 1.84 6.19 -16.48
CA PRO A 147 0.65 6.69 -17.16
C PRO A 147 0.75 8.18 -17.49
N PRO A 148 0.24 8.65 -18.64
CA PRO A 148 0.43 10.02 -19.11
C PRO A 148 -0.15 11.10 -18.17
N ASN A 149 -0.99 10.70 -17.22
CA ASN A 149 -1.70 11.58 -16.28
C ASN A 149 -0.78 12.21 -15.23
N TYR A 150 0.47 11.76 -15.10
CA TYR A 150 1.48 12.36 -14.22
C TYR A 150 2.12 13.59 -14.86
N SER A 151 2.13 14.72 -14.14
CA SER A 151 2.84 15.92 -14.58
C SER A 151 4.36 15.66 -14.63
N ASP A 152 5.06 16.40 -15.48
CA ASP A 152 6.51 16.25 -15.60
C ASP A 152 7.24 16.57 -14.29
N SER A 153 6.73 17.53 -13.50
CA SER A 153 7.28 17.86 -12.18
C SER A 153 7.15 16.69 -11.21
N ASP A 154 5.96 16.09 -11.12
CA ASP A 154 5.71 14.97 -10.18
C ASP A 154 6.57 13.75 -10.54
N ARG A 155 6.86 13.55 -11.84
CA ARG A 155 7.77 12.49 -12.29
C ARG A 155 9.20 12.76 -11.86
N ILE A 156 9.67 14.01 -11.96
CA ILE A 156 11.02 14.38 -11.56
C ILE A 156 11.18 14.19 -10.05
N GLU A 157 10.21 14.66 -9.25
CA GLU A 157 10.21 14.47 -7.79
C GLU A 157 10.24 12.97 -7.44
N LEU A 158 9.38 12.16 -8.06
CA LEU A 158 9.35 10.71 -7.83
C LEU A 158 10.63 10.00 -8.30
N GLN A 159 11.26 10.47 -9.39
CA GLN A 159 12.55 9.95 -9.85
C GLN A 159 13.63 10.21 -8.81
N GLU A 160 13.73 11.43 -8.30
CA GLU A 160 14.70 11.82 -7.29
C GLU A 160 14.50 11.03 -6.00
N GLU A 161 13.25 10.94 -5.52
CA GLU A 161 12.92 10.15 -4.33
C GLU A 161 13.30 8.68 -4.52
N LEU A 162 12.96 8.06 -5.66
CA LEU A 162 13.28 6.66 -5.91
C LEU A 162 14.79 6.40 -5.96
N ILE A 163 15.57 7.28 -6.60
CA ILE A 163 17.03 7.16 -6.64
C ILE A 163 17.59 7.23 -5.22
N ILE A 164 17.15 8.22 -4.43
CA ILE A 164 17.58 8.40 -3.03
C ILE A 164 17.22 7.16 -2.21
N THR A 165 16.00 6.63 -2.33
CA THR A 165 15.54 5.44 -1.61
C THR A 165 16.42 4.22 -1.92
N VAL A 166 16.67 3.94 -3.21
CA VAL A 166 17.49 2.80 -3.62
C VAL A 166 18.91 2.94 -3.09
N ILE A 167 19.51 4.13 -3.23
CA ILE A 167 20.90 4.37 -2.85
C ILE A 167 21.08 4.34 -1.32
N LYS A 168 20.14 4.89 -0.54
CA LYS A 168 20.16 4.79 0.93
C LYS A 168 20.22 3.34 1.41
N ILE A 169 19.47 2.43 0.77
CA ILE A 169 19.53 0.99 1.11
C ILE A 169 20.88 0.38 0.75
N LEU A 170 21.44 0.72 -0.42
CA LEU A 170 22.74 0.19 -0.85
C LEU A 170 23.91 0.73 -0.01
N ILE A 171 23.86 2.00 0.42
CA ILE A 171 24.83 2.56 1.37
C ILE A 171 24.76 1.81 2.70
N LYS A 172 23.55 1.50 3.16
CA LYS A 172 23.36 0.79 4.43
C LYS A 172 23.88 -0.65 4.38
N HIS A 173 23.83 -1.27 3.22
CA HIS A 173 24.24 -2.66 2.99
C HIS A 173 25.29 -2.72 1.88
N ASP A 174 26.51 -2.34 2.23
CA ASP A 174 27.67 -2.29 1.32
C ASP A 174 28.00 -3.63 0.64
N TYR A 175 27.59 -4.75 1.23
CA TYR A 175 27.72 -6.09 0.69
C TYR A 175 26.75 -6.39 -0.47
N LEU A 176 25.70 -5.58 -0.66
CA LEU A 176 24.74 -5.76 -1.75
C LEU A 176 25.30 -5.20 -3.07
N ASN A 177 25.02 -5.93 -4.15
CA ASN A 177 25.23 -5.43 -5.51
C ASN A 177 23.88 -5.09 -6.13
N TYR A 178 23.78 -3.91 -6.73
CA TYR A 178 22.58 -3.52 -7.45
C TYR A 178 22.35 -4.44 -8.66
N TYR A 179 21.11 -4.90 -8.82
CA TYR A 179 20.68 -5.67 -9.98
C TYR A 179 19.52 -4.95 -10.69
N GLN A 180 19.45 -5.11 -12.01
CA GLN A 180 18.40 -4.48 -12.82
C GLN A 180 17.02 -5.04 -12.45
N GLY A 181 16.09 -4.15 -12.12
CA GLY A 181 14.74 -4.48 -11.61
C GLY A 181 14.57 -4.27 -10.11
N TYR A 182 15.65 -4.09 -9.34
CA TYR A 182 15.53 -3.74 -7.92
C TYR A 182 14.78 -2.40 -7.69
N HIS A 183 14.98 -1.44 -8.60
CA HIS A 183 14.27 -0.16 -8.56
C HIS A 183 12.75 -0.31 -8.69
N ASP A 184 12.24 -1.29 -9.44
CA ASP A 184 10.80 -1.52 -9.59
C ASP A 184 10.17 -2.02 -8.28
N ILE A 185 10.91 -2.83 -7.52
CA ILE A 185 10.52 -3.27 -6.19
C ILE A 185 10.45 -2.06 -5.26
N CYS A 186 11.53 -1.26 -5.20
CA CYS A 186 11.57 -0.05 -4.38
C CYS A 186 10.45 0.93 -4.75
N LEU A 187 10.17 1.11 -6.05
CA LEU A 187 9.10 1.99 -6.54
C LEU A 187 7.72 1.53 -6.07
N THR A 188 7.47 0.21 -6.06
CA THR A 188 6.22 -0.35 -5.53
C THR A 188 6.01 0.03 -4.06
N PHE A 189 7.08 -0.05 -3.25
CA PHE A 189 7.04 0.38 -1.85
C PHE A 189 6.91 1.88 -1.69
N LEU A 190 7.63 2.66 -2.51
CA LEU A 190 7.61 4.11 -2.47
C LEU A 190 6.21 4.66 -2.79
N ILE A 191 5.58 4.15 -3.84
CA ILE A 191 4.21 4.56 -4.22
C ILE A 191 3.23 4.23 -3.09
N VAL A 192 3.33 3.03 -2.51
CA VAL A 192 2.37 2.59 -1.50
C VAL A 192 2.61 3.24 -0.15
N LEU A 193 3.84 3.27 0.37
CA LEU A 193 4.14 3.69 1.75
C LEU A 193 4.64 5.13 1.86
N GLY A 194 5.03 5.76 0.75
CA GLY A 194 5.67 7.07 0.74
C GLY A 194 7.13 7.03 1.18
N ALA A 195 7.84 8.14 0.95
CA ALA A 195 9.27 8.27 1.28
C ALA A 195 9.55 8.08 2.79
N ASP A 196 8.67 8.60 3.64
CA ASP A 196 8.82 8.59 5.10
C ASP A 196 8.88 7.17 5.69
N LEU A 197 8.19 6.22 5.06
CA LEU A 197 8.00 4.89 5.63
C LEU A 197 8.60 3.77 4.79
N CYS A 198 8.83 3.96 3.48
CA CYS A 198 9.22 2.85 2.61
C CYS A 198 10.55 2.17 2.97
N LEU A 199 11.56 2.94 3.43
CA LEU A 199 12.93 2.46 3.66
C LEU A 199 13.02 1.27 4.64
N PRO A 200 12.44 1.31 5.86
CA PRO A 200 12.37 0.16 6.76
C PRO A 200 11.79 -1.11 6.15
N PHE A 201 10.74 -0.98 5.32
CA PHE A 201 10.07 -2.12 4.70
C PHE A 201 10.89 -2.69 3.55
N ILE A 202 11.48 -1.83 2.72
CA ILE A 202 12.42 -2.26 1.68
C ILE A 202 13.60 -3.00 2.32
N ASP A 203 14.21 -2.46 3.38
CA ASP A 203 15.32 -3.11 4.08
C ASP A 203 14.94 -4.51 4.61
N THR A 204 13.74 -4.63 5.21
CA THR A 204 13.23 -5.91 5.70
C THR A 204 13.16 -6.96 4.58
N ILE A 205 12.60 -6.57 3.43
CA ILE A 205 12.45 -7.44 2.26
C ILE A 205 13.80 -7.77 1.63
N THR A 206 14.69 -6.78 1.52
CA THR A 206 16.05 -6.95 1.01
C THR A 206 16.83 -7.98 1.83
N LYS A 207 16.76 -7.92 3.16
CA LYS A 207 17.41 -8.88 4.05
C LYS A 207 16.77 -10.27 4.04
N SER A 208 15.46 -10.39 3.87
CA SER A 208 14.76 -11.67 3.97
C SER A 208 14.74 -12.46 2.66
N HIS A 209 14.69 -11.78 1.51
CA HIS A 209 14.42 -12.42 0.21
C HIS A 209 15.55 -12.31 -0.83
N PHE A 210 16.57 -11.48 -0.60
CA PHE A 210 17.63 -11.21 -1.60
C PHE A 210 19.05 -11.50 -1.08
N LYS A 211 19.21 -12.60 -0.32
CA LYS A 211 20.52 -13.11 0.14
C LYS A 211 21.25 -13.91 -0.92
#